data_AF-A0A6B1DHD1-F1
#
_entry.id   AF-A0A6B1DHD1-F1
#
_cell.length_a   1.000
_cell.length_b   1.000
_cell.length_c   1.000
_cell.angle_alpha   90.00
_cell.angle_beta   90.00
_cell.angle_gamma   90.00
#
_symmetry.space_group_name_H-M   'P 1'
#
loop_
_entity.id
_entity.type
_entity.pdbx_description
1 polymer ?
#
loop_
_entity_poly.entity_id
_entity_poly.type
_entity_poly.pdbx_seq_one_letter_code
_entity_poly.pdbx_strand_id
1 'polypeptide(L)'
;MADSSLPPRNPLVASEDWWAVWMAGLLLAATAGGLIAFVPGVGRWSTLPFEAFLGREWGLLALGLGLAALTAAAVQVMSGDGARQAAAFVPLFVLALVAYTLASQTGIRAAGFGYAFWALLIGLAIANTIGTPSWLWPAIRSELYIKTGLVLLGAEVLFGNILNLGLPGLFVAWFVTPVVIIFMYQFGTRVLGMASRSLVIIIAAAASVCGVSAAIAVAAAVRAHKQELTLAVGMSLIFTVAMMVLMPLGIRAAGMDPVVGAAWIGGTVDATGAVVAAGALLGEQAEQIAAVVKMIQNTLIGVVAFLVAVFWVTRIEANGTRKPDAMEIWHRLPKFIIGFVAASLIFSFVLTPSLGDARVSTVLDLTSDLRGWLFCLAFVSIGLESSFRELARRAGGSRPLKLYVTGQAFNVVLTLLAAYLAFGGILFDRPMVADSDSGATGGTATAIEANLDAGRDATGLFYTEVDGWQTRSAELEK
;
A
#
# COMPACT_ATOMS: atom_id res chain seq x y z
N MET A 1 9.97 5.40 -35.96
CA MET A 1 11.13 6.23 -36.38
C MET A 1 11.07 7.50 -35.55
N ALA A 2 11.99 7.66 -34.61
CA ALA A 2 12.05 8.86 -33.77
C ALA A 2 12.63 10.01 -34.61
N ASP A 3 11.92 11.13 -34.63
CA ASP A 3 12.36 12.38 -35.25
C ASP A 3 13.63 12.88 -34.54
N SER A 4 14.75 12.88 -35.26
CA SER A 4 16.09 13.21 -34.76
C SER A 4 16.36 14.73 -34.70
N SER A 5 15.34 15.57 -34.75
CA SER A 5 15.45 17.04 -34.81
C SER A 5 15.30 17.76 -33.47
N LEU A 6 14.90 17.06 -32.40
CA LEU A 6 14.73 17.68 -31.08
C LEU A 6 16.05 17.66 -30.29
N PRO A 7 16.47 18.79 -29.67
CA PRO A 7 17.67 18.82 -28.83
C PRO A 7 17.56 17.80 -27.69
N PRO A 8 18.67 17.23 -27.21
CA PRO A 8 18.65 16.26 -26.12
C PRO A 8 17.99 16.89 -24.89
N ARG A 9 16.75 16.45 -24.59
CA ARG A 9 15.98 16.96 -23.45
C ARG A 9 16.74 16.64 -22.16
N ASN A 10 16.83 17.62 -21.26
CA ASN A 10 17.52 17.47 -19.98
C ASN A 10 16.98 16.22 -19.24
N PRO A 11 17.83 15.30 -18.74
CA PRO A 11 17.40 14.08 -18.06
C PRO A 11 16.48 14.31 -16.84
N LEU A 12 16.54 15.51 -16.25
CA LEU A 12 15.64 15.94 -15.17
C LEU A 12 14.18 16.12 -15.63
N VAL A 13 13.96 16.41 -16.91
CA VAL A 13 12.65 16.77 -17.47
C VAL A 13 12.08 15.66 -18.36
N ALA A 14 12.94 14.76 -18.85
CA ALA A 14 12.56 13.67 -19.74
C ALA A 14 12.20 12.35 -19.03
N SER A 15 12.50 12.19 -17.74
CA SER A 15 12.31 10.92 -17.02
C SER A 15 11.03 10.92 -16.16
N GLU A 16 10.29 9.80 -16.19
CA GLU A 16 9.08 9.62 -15.38
C GLU A 16 9.39 9.67 -13.87
N ASP A 17 10.60 9.27 -13.49
CA ASP A 17 11.06 9.26 -12.10
C ASP A 17 11.05 10.66 -11.46
N TRP A 18 11.53 11.69 -12.16
CA TRP A 18 11.52 13.06 -11.63
C TRP A 18 10.12 13.66 -11.66
N TRP A 19 9.36 13.42 -12.73
CA TRP A 19 7.97 13.86 -12.80
C TRP A 19 7.11 13.27 -11.68
N ALA A 20 7.36 12.01 -11.30
CA ALA A 20 6.68 11.41 -10.17
C ALA A 20 6.93 12.17 -8.86
N VAL A 21 8.18 12.57 -8.60
CA VAL A 21 8.56 13.37 -7.43
C VAL A 21 7.93 14.76 -7.47
N TRP A 22 7.94 15.41 -8.64
CA TRP A 22 7.43 16.78 -8.80
C TRP A 22 5.90 16.81 -8.65
N MET A 23 5.19 15.88 -9.28
CA MET A 23 3.74 15.75 -9.13
C MET A 23 3.36 15.48 -7.67
N ALA A 24 4.06 14.56 -7.00
CA ALA A 24 3.79 14.29 -5.59
C ALA A 24 4.09 15.49 -4.72
N GLY A 25 5.22 16.18 -4.94
CA GLY A 25 5.55 17.42 -4.23
C GLY A 25 4.51 18.52 -4.42
N LEU A 26 3.97 18.68 -5.64
CA LEU A 26 2.88 19.62 -5.92
C LEU A 26 1.60 19.23 -5.19
N LEU A 27 1.22 17.95 -5.19
CA LEU A 27 0.04 17.47 -4.46
C LEU A 27 0.21 17.65 -2.95
N LEU A 28 1.37 17.34 -2.37
CA LEU A 28 1.69 17.56 -0.95
C LEU A 28 1.65 19.05 -0.59
N ALA A 29 2.21 19.91 -1.43
CA ALA A 29 2.16 21.36 -1.20
C ALA A 29 0.74 21.91 -1.32
N ALA A 30 -0.06 21.39 -2.25
CA ALA A 30 -1.44 21.80 -2.44
C ALA A 30 -2.34 21.35 -1.28
N THR A 31 -2.17 20.14 -0.73
CA THR A 31 -2.90 19.69 0.46
C THR A 31 -2.44 20.44 1.70
N ALA A 32 -1.12 20.57 1.93
CA ALA A 32 -0.58 21.32 3.07
C ALA A 32 -0.93 22.82 3.05
N GLY A 33 -1.03 23.41 1.86
CA GLY A 33 -1.45 24.79 1.66
C GLY A 33 -2.96 25.01 1.65
N GLY A 34 -3.78 23.96 1.78
CA GLY A 34 -5.24 24.04 1.78
C GLY A 34 -5.90 24.29 0.41
N LEU A 35 -5.13 24.21 -0.68
CA LEU A 35 -5.66 24.26 -2.06
C LEU A 35 -6.52 23.01 -2.38
N ILE A 36 -6.11 21.86 -1.87
CA ILE A 36 -6.90 20.62 -1.91
C ILE A 36 -7.45 20.43 -0.50
N ALA A 37 -8.73 20.74 -0.31
CA ALA A 37 -9.41 20.60 0.98
C ALA A 37 -10.26 19.32 1.10
N PHE A 38 -10.52 18.65 -0.02
CA PHE A 38 -11.35 17.45 -0.07
C PHE A 38 -10.96 16.58 -1.26
N VAL A 39 -10.86 15.26 -1.02
CA VAL A 39 -10.63 14.27 -2.07
C VAL A 39 -11.81 13.31 -2.07
N PRO A 40 -12.59 13.24 -3.16
CA PRO A 40 -13.79 12.43 -3.20
C PRO A 40 -13.44 10.95 -3.32
N GLY A 41 -13.96 10.15 -2.39
CA GLY A 41 -14.02 8.70 -2.50
C GLY A 41 -15.33 8.21 -3.12
N VAL A 42 -15.34 6.96 -3.60
CA VAL A 42 -16.58 6.30 -4.08
C VAL A 42 -17.40 5.81 -2.89
N GLY A 43 -18.71 6.08 -2.90
CA GLY A 43 -19.63 5.70 -1.82
C GLY A 43 -19.84 4.21 -1.71
N ARG A 44 -20.22 3.74 -0.51
CA ARG A 44 -20.72 2.38 -0.35
C ARG A 44 -22.11 2.26 -0.94
N TRP A 45 -22.40 1.07 -1.43
CA TRP A 45 -23.71 0.69 -1.94
C TRP A 45 -24.01 -0.73 -1.47
N SER A 46 -25.26 -1.16 -1.66
CA SER A 46 -25.70 -2.53 -1.34
C SER A 46 -26.60 -3.11 -2.42
N THR A 47 -27.51 -2.30 -2.95
CA THR A 47 -28.51 -2.70 -3.95
C THR A 47 -28.14 -2.20 -5.34
N LEU A 48 -27.96 -0.88 -5.51
CA LEU A 48 -27.72 -0.25 -6.80
C LEU A 48 -26.35 0.44 -6.83
N PRO A 49 -25.48 0.14 -7.83
CA PRO A 49 -24.17 0.79 -7.95
C PRO A 49 -24.21 2.31 -8.06
N PHE A 50 -25.33 2.88 -8.53
CA PHE A 50 -25.51 4.32 -8.67
C PHE A 50 -25.50 5.06 -7.32
N GLU A 51 -25.89 4.39 -6.24
CA GLU A 51 -25.85 4.94 -4.87
C GLU A 51 -24.44 5.39 -4.48
N ALA A 52 -23.42 4.75 -5.04
CA ALA A 52 -22.01 5.07 -4.80
C ALA A 52 -21.63 6.49 -5.27
N PHE A 53 -22.42 7.10 -6.17
CA PHE A 53 -22.11 8.39 -6.80
C PHE A 53 -22.97 9.54 -6.29
N LEU A 54 -24.10 9.27 -5.65
CA LEU A 54 -25.06 10.27 -5.21
C LEU A 54 -24.38 11.33 -4.32
N GLY A 55 -24.42 12.60 -4.78
CA GLY A 55 -23.83 13.74 -4.06
C GLY A 55 -22.30 13.84 -4.16
N ARG A 56 -21.65 12.98 -4.94
CA ARG A 56 -20.18 12.95 -5.12
C ARG A 56 -19.75 13.20 -6.56
N GLU A 57 -20.70 13.29 -7.49
CA GLU A 57 -20.50 13.44 -8.93
C GLU A 57 -19.51 14.57 -9.27
N TRP A 58 -19.77 15.79 -8.78
CA TRP A 58 -18.94 16.96 -9.06
C TRP A 58 -17.54 16.83 -8.48
N GLY A 59 -17.42 16.24 -7.29
CA GLY A 59 -16.12 15.94 -6.71
C GLY A 59 -15.32 15.00 -7.60
N LEU A 60 -15.91 13.86 -7.97
CA LEU A 60 -15.23 12.84 -8.79
C LEU A 60 -14.86 13.38 -10.18
N LEU A 61 -15.71 14.23 -10.77
CA LEU A 61 -15.39 14.94 -12.01
C LEU A 61 -14.23 15.92 -11.83
N ALA A 62 -14.25 16.74 -10.77
CA ALA A 62 -13.18 17.68 -10.48
C ALA A 62 -11.83 16.97 -10.22
N LEU A 63 -11.87 15.86 -9.47
CA LEU A 63 -10.70 15.01 -9.25
C LEU A 63 -10.17 14.42 -10.56
N GLY A 64 -11.06 13.86 -11.39
CA GLY A 64 -10.70 13.29 -12.69
C GLY A 64 -10.06 14.33 -13.61
N LEU A 65 -10.66 15.53 -13.70
CA LEU A 65 -10.12 16.64 -14.49
C LEU A 65 -8.79 17.15 -13.92
N GLY A 66 -8.65 17.26 -12.60
CA GLY A 66 -7.43 17.68 -11.93
C GLY A 66 -6.27 16.71 -12.17
N LEU A 67 -6.50 15.41 -12.01
CA LEU A 67 -5.51 14.37 -12.31
C LEU A 67 -5.19 14.29 -13.80
N ALA A 68 -6.18 14.45 -14.67
CA ALA A 68 -5.97 14.53 -16.12
C ALA A 68 -5.08 15.71 -16.48
N ALA A 69 -5.36 16.90 -15.96
CA ALA A 69 -4.57 18.10 -16.22
C ALA A 69 -3.13 17.98 -15.68
N LEU A 70 -2.97 17.49 -14.45
CA LEU A 70 -1.67 17.29 -13.83
C LEU A 70 -0.81 16.31 -14.64
N THR A 71 -1.39 15.19 -15.07
CA THR A 71 -0.67 14.15 -15.81
C THR A 71 -0.45 14.54 -17.27
N ALA A 72 -1.39 15.24 -17.89
CA ALA A 72 -1.23 15.80 -19.23
C ALA A 72 -0.12 16.84 -19.30
N ALA A 73 0.00 17.70 -18.27
CA ALA A 73 1.10 18.67 -18.19
C ALA A 73 2.46 17.96 -18.13
N ALA A 74 2.59 16.93 -17.29
CA ALA A 74 3.80 16.11 -17.23
C ALA A 74 4.12 15.47 -18.59
N VAL A 75 3.13 14.81 -19.21
CA VAL A 75 3.31 14.12 -20.50
C VAL A 75 3.59 15.09 -21.66
N GLN A 76 2.99 16.29 -21.64
CA GLN A 76 3.27 17.34 -22.62
C GLN A 76 4.74 17.73 -22.58
N VAL A 77 5.29 17.94 -21.38
CA VAL A 77 6.70 18.32 -21.24
C VAL A 77 7.61 17.14 -21.57
N MET A 78 7.24 15.91 -21.20
CA MET A 78 8.05 14.71 -21.46
C MET A 78 8.10 14.29 -22.93
N SER A 79 6.96 14.33 -23.62
CA SER A 79 6.78 13.69 -24.94
C SER A 79 6.06 14.56 -25.98
N GLY A 80 5.40 15.65 -25.58
CA GLY A 80 4.63 16.51 -26.48
C GLY A 80 3.20 16.02 -26.79
N ASP A 81 2.81 14.87 -26.26
CA ASP A 81 1.51 14.22 -26.53
C ASP A 81 0.45 14.47 -25.43
N GLY A 82 0.54 15.57 -24.66
CA GLY A 82 -0.32 15.82 -23.50
C GLY A 82 -1.81 15.85 -23.82
N ALA A 83 -2.20 16.43 -24.96
CA ALA A 83 -3.62 16.45 -25.38
C ALA A 83 -4.18 15.05 -25.68
N ARG A 84 -3.36 14.18 -26.30
CA ARG A 84 -3.74 12.79 -26.56
C ARG A 84 -3.83 12.00 -25.27
N GLN A 85 -2.92 12.26 -24.33
CA GLN A 85 -2.98 11.66 -23.00
C GLN A 85 -4.23 12.11 -22.23
N ALA A 86 -4.58 13.40 -22.25
CA ALA A 86 -5.76 13.91 -21.56
C ALA A 86 -7.05 13.25 -22.09
N ALA A 87 -7.16 13.10 -23.42
CA ALA A 87 -8.30 12.39 -24.03
C ALA A 87 -8.33 10.90 -23.65
N ALA A 88 -7.18 10.23 -23.67
CA ALA A 88 -7.05 8.82 -23.27
C ALA A 88 -7.25 8.61 -21.74
N PHE A 89 -7.04 9.65 -20.92
CA PHE A 89 -7.17 9.58 -19.47
C PHE A 89 -8.62 9.41 -19.03
N VAL A 90 -9.57 10.01 -19.76
CA VAL A 90 -11.01 9.92 -19.42
C VAL A 90 -11.48 8.45 -19.29
N PRO A 91 -11.34 7.59 -20.32
CA PRO A 91 -11.73 6.19 -20.19
C PRO A 91 -10.88 5.41 -19.18
N LEU A 92 -9.59 5.74 -19.01
CA LEU A 92 -8.76 5.13 -17.95
C LEU A 92 -9.31 5.44 -16.56
N PHE A 93 -9.72 6.69 -16.32
CA PHE A 93 -10.34 7.13 -15.06
C PHE A 93 -11.71 6.50 -14.86
N VAL A 94 -12.50 6.32 -15.92
CA VAL A 94 -13.77 5.56 -15.85
C VAL A 94 -13.52 4.11 -15.42
N LEU A 95 -12.49 3.45 -15.95
CA LEU A 95 -12.13 2.10 -15.50
C LEU A 95 -11.72 2.08 -14.02
N ALA A 96 -10.99 3.09 -13.55
CA ALA A 96 -10.64 3.25 -12.13
C ALA A 96 -11.88 3.48 -11.25
N LEU A 97 -12.85 4.29 -11.72
CA LEU A 97 -14.15 4.50 -11.06
C LEU A 97 -14.92 3.17 -10.95
N VAL A 98 -14.98 2.38 -12.02
CA VAL A 98 -15.62 1.06 -12.00
C VAL A 98 -14.93 0.15 -10.98
N ALA A 99 -13.59 0.11 -10.95
CA ALA A 99 -12.85 -0.69 -9.98
C ALA A 99 -13.15 -0.28 -8.52
N TYR A 100 -13.18 1.02 -8.24
CA TYR A 100 -13.54 1.53 -6.91
C TYR A 100 -14.99 1.23 -6.55
N THR A 101 -15.92 1.34 -7.50
CA THR A 101 -17.33 1.06 -7.29
C THR A 101 -17.54 -0.42 -6.98
N LEU A 102 -16.88 -1.33 -7.71
CA LEU A 102 -16.95 -2.75 -7.38
C LEU A 102 -16.36 -3.05 -5.99
N ALA A 103 -15.26 -2.40 -5.63
CA ALA A 103 -14.64 -2.55 -4.32
C ALA A 103 -15.47 -1.93 -3.17
N SER A 104 -16.31 -0.94 -3.44
CA SER A 104 -17.15 -0.29 -2.42
C SER A 104 -18.45 -1.02 -2.14
N GLN A 105 -18.74 -2.10 -2.85
CA GLN A 105 -19.92 -2.92 -2.60
C GLN A 105 -19.81 -3.64 -1.25
N THR A 106 -20.87 -3.58 -0.45
CA THR A 106 -20.86 -4.04 0.95
C THR A 106 -20.33 -5.48 1.09
N GLY A 107 -20.81 -6.43 0.28
CA GLY A 107 -20.37 -7.82 0.34
C GLY A 107 -18.95 -8.07 -0.18
N ILE A 108 -18.51 -7.34 -1.21
CA ILE A 108 -17.18 -7.47 -1.81
C ILE A 108 -16.12 -6.90 -0.86
N ARG A 109 -16.43 -5.76 -0.24
CA ARG A 109 -15.59 -5.15 0.80
C ARG A 109 -15.44 -6.06 2.00
N ALA A 110 -16.55 -6.66 2.46
CA ALA A 110 -16.53 -7.64 3.54
C ALA A 110 -15.71 -8.90 3.18
N ALA A 111 -15.65 -9.27 1.91
CA ALA A 111 -14.80 -10.35 1.42
C ALA A 111 -13.31 -9.96 1.27
N GLY A 112 -12.93 -8.71 1.54
CA GLY A 112 -11.54 -8.25 1.51
C GLY A 112 -11.00 -7.91 0.13
N PHE A 113 -11.84 -7.89 -0.91
CA PHE A 113 -11.41 -7.53 -2.27
C PHE A 113 -11.39 -6.01 -2.47
N GLY A 114 -10.22 -5.40 -2.26
CA GLY A 114 -10.03 -3.96 -2.46
C GLY A 114 -9.96 -3.51 -3.92
N TYR A 115 -9.91 -2.19 -4.14
CA TYR A 115 -9.87 -1.59 -5.49
C TYR A 115 -8.70 -2.11 -6.34
N ALA A 116 -7.55 -2.42 -5.74
CA ALA A 116 -6.37 -2.92 -6.46
C ALA A 116 -6.64 -4.25 -7.16
N PHE A 117 -7.43 -5.15 -6.54
CA PHE A 117 -7.84 -6.41 -7.14
C PHE A 117 -8.68 -6.17 -8.40
N TRP A 118 -9.74 -5.36 -8.26
CA TRP A 118 -10.66 -5.06 -9.36
C TRP A 118 -9.98 -4.28 -10.48
N ALA A 119 -9.12 -3.33 -10.15
CA ALA A 119 -8.36 -2.55 -11.11
C ALA A 119 -7.47 -3.44 -12.00
N LEU A 120 -6.72 -4.36 -11.38
CA LEU A 120 -5.91 -5.34 -12.10
C LEU A 120 -6.78 -6.29 -12.92
N LEU A 121 -7.85 -6.83 -12.34
CA LEU A 121 -8.72 -7.80 -12.99
C LEU A 121 -9.41 -7.21 -14.22
N ILE A 122 -9.96 -6.00 -14.13
CA ILE A 122 -10.61 -5.30 -15.24
C ILE A 122 -9.60 -5.04 -16.35
N GLY A 123 -8.44 -4.47 -16.02
CA GLY A 123 -7.40 -4.19 -17.01
C GLY A 123 -6.94 -5.46 -17.73
N LEU A 124 -6.71 -6.54 -16.98
CA LEU A 124 -6.29 -7.83 -17.53
C LEU A 124 -7.37 -8.46 -18.39
N ALA A 125 -8.64 -8.39 -17.96
CA ALA A 125 -9.77 -8.88 -18.74
C ALA A 125 -9.86 -8.15 -20.09
N ILE A 126 -9.75 -6.82 -20.10
CA ILE A 126 -9.77 -6.01 -21.33
C ILE A 126 -8.60 -6.38 -22.25
N ALA A 127 -7.37 -6.39 -21.72
CA ALA A 127 -6.16 -6.68 -22.48
C ALA A 127 -6.17 -8.06 -23.15
N ASN A 128 -6.84 -9.05 -22.54
CA ASN A 128 -6.82 -10.44 -23.00
C ASN A 128 -8.09 -10.87 -23.76
N THR A 129 -9.15 -10.05 -23.76
CA THR A 129 -10.38 -10.34 -24.51
C THR A 129 -10.42 -9.55 -25.82
N ILE A 130 -10.38 -8.23 -25.73
CA ILE A 130 -10.48 -7.32 -26.88
C ILE A 130 -9.13 -6.72 -27.29
N GLY A 131 -8.12 -6.83 -26.42
CA GLY A 131 -6.83 -6.16 -26.61
C GLY A 131 -6.90 -4.69 -26.23
N THR A 132 -5.77 -4.15 -25.76
CA THR A 132 -5.70 -2.76 -25.30
C THR A 132 -5.67 -1.80 -26.49
N PRO A 133 -6.71 -0.96 -26.69
CA PRO A 133 -6.81 -0.12 -27.88
C PRO A 133 -5.64 0.86 -28.01
N SER A 134 -5.16 1.08 -29.24
CA SER A 134 -4.01 1.95 -29.54
C SER A 134 -4.18 3.38 -28.98
N TRP A 135 -5.40 3.89 -28.99
CA TRP A 135 -5.74 5.23 -28.52
C TRP A 135 -5.68 5.39 -26.99
N LEU A 136 -5.68 4.30 -26.22
CA LEU A 136 -5.63 4.34 -24.74
C LEU A 136 -4.19 4.43 -24.21
N TRP A 137 -3.22 3.95 -24.98
CA TRP A 137 -1.79 3.89 -24.61
C TRP A 137 -1.17 5.21 -24.13
N PRO A 138 -1.52 6.40 -24.66
CA PRO A 138 -0.97 7.66 -24.14
C PRO A 138 -1.21 7.87 -22.64
N ALA A 139 -2.33 7.37 -22.10
CA ALA A 139 -2.69 7.45 -20.68
C ALA A 139 -2.20 6.26 -19.84
N ILE A 140 -1.81 5.14 -20.46
CA ILE A 140 -1.29 3.98 -19.75
C ILE A 140 0.15 4.28 -19.30
N ARG A 141 0.27 4.95 -18.15
CA ARG A 141 1.53 5.41 -17.54
C ARG A 141 1.67 4.84 -16.14
N SER A 142 1.67 3.51 -16.03
CA SER A 142 1.68 2.81 -14.75
C SER A 142 2.82 3.27 -13.82
N GLU A 143 4.01 3.49 -14.38
CA GLU A 143 5.19 3.93 -13.62
C GLU A 143 5.07 5.36 -13.09
N LEU A 144 4.51 6.28 -13.87
CA LEU A 144 4.22 7.63 -13.41
C LEU A 144 3.27 7.60 -12.21
N TYR A 145 2.11 6.93 -12.36
CA TYR A 145 1.09 6.86 -11.31
C TYR A 145 1.60 6.18 -10.04
N ILE A 146 2.27 5.04 -10.19
CA ILE A 146 2.74 4.23 -9.06
C ILE A 146 3.85 4.95 -8.28
N LYS A 147 4.78 5.61 -8.98
CA LYS A 147 5.88 6.33 -8.34
C LYS A 147 5.39 7.61 -7.66
N THR A 148 4.44 8.33 -8.27
CA THR A 148 3.81 9.49 -7.61
C THR A 148 3.10 9.06 -6.32
N GLY A 149 2.29 8.00 -6.38
CA GLY A 149 1.61 7.46 -5.19
C GLY A 149 2.58 6.97 -4.12
N LEU A 150 3.73 6.37 -4.50
CA LEU A 150 4.77 5.99 -3.54
C LEU A 150 5.40 7.21 -2.85
N VAL A 151 5.66 8.31 -3.56
CA VAL A 151 6.18 9.52 -2.90
C VAL A 151 5.17 10.10 -1.91
N LEU A 152 3.86 10.08 -2.24
CA LEU A 152 2.80 10.44 -1.28
C LEU A 152 2.78 9.50 -0.06
N LEU A 153 2.95 8.19 -0.27
CA LEU A 153 3.08 7.20 0.81
C LEU A 153 4.24 7.55 1.76
N GLY A 154 5.32 8.16 1.25
CA GLY A 154 6.43 8.62 2.06
C GLY A 154 6.02 9.64 3.12
N ALA A 155 5.06 10.53 2.81
CA ALA A 155 4.55 11.51 3.77
C ALA A 155 3.86 10.85 4.97
N GLU A 156 3.22 9.70 4.77
CA GLU A 156 2.53 8.91 5.83
C GLU A 156 3.53 8.23 6.79
N VAL A 157 4.80 8.13 6.42
CA VAL A 157 5.85 7.54 7.26
C VAL A 157 6.38 8.59 8.23
N LEU A 158 5.71 8.73 9.37
CA LEU A 158 6.09 9.65 10.45
C LEU A 158 7.04 8.98 11.43
N PHE A 159 8.31 9.41 11.46
CA PHE A 159 9.32 8.88 12.38
C PHE A 159 8.94 9.05 13.85
N GLY A 160 8.25 10.14 14.20
CA GLY A 160 7.73 10.35 15.56
C GLY A 160 6.69 9.31 15.96
N ASN A 161 5.87 8.83 15.02
CA ASN A 161 4.85 7.82 15.31
C ASN A 161 5.50 6.44 15.46
N ILE A 162 6.52 6.10 14.66
CA ILE A 162 7.25 4.81 14.76
C ILE A 162 7.77 4.56 16.18
N LEU A 163 8.27 5.61 16.85
CA LEU A 163 8.81 5.50 18.21
C LEU A 163 7.73 5.35 19.29
N ASN A 164 6.50 5.82 19.02
CA ASN A 164 5.39 5.85 19.96
C ASN A 164 4.40 4.68 19.79
N LEU A 165 4.46 3.93 18.68
CA LEU A 165 3.50 2.87 18.31
C LEU A 165 3.65 1.56 19.12
N GLY A 166 4.46 1.54 20.18
CA GLY A 166 4.58 0.42 21.12
C GLY A 166 5.71 -0.56 20.76
N LEU A 167 6.60 -0.79 21.72
CA LEU A 167 7.74 -1.72 21.59
C LEU A 167 7.34 -3.14 21.16
N PRO A 168 6.22 -3.73 21.62
CA PRO A 168 5.82 -5.08 21.20
C PRO A 168 5.49 -5.18 19.71
N GLY A 169 4.72 -4.23 19.17
CA GLY A 169 4.37 -4.19 17.74
C GLY A 169 5.57 -3.90 16.85
N LEU A 170 6.46 -3.00 17.32
CA LEU A 170 7.72 -2.71 16.64
C LEU A 170 8.61 -3.95 16.56
N PHE A 171 8.73 -4.72 17.64
CA PHE A 171 9.50 -5.97 17.65
C PHE A 171 8.96 -6.96 16.62
N VAL A 172 7.65 -7.22 16.61
CA VAL A 172 7.04 -8.13 15.64
C VAL A 172 7.34 -7.66 14.21
N ALA A 173 7.07 -6.40 13.89
CA ALA A 173 7.26 -5.88 12.55
C ALA A 173 8.74 -5.86 12.11
N TRP A 174 9.66 -5.36 12.94
CA TRP A 174 11.08 -5.23 12.60
C TRP A 174 11.87 -6.53 12.65
N PHE A 175 11.44 -7.50 13.45
CA PHE A 175 12.12 -8.79 13.51
C PHE A 175 11.62 -9.73 12.42
N VAL A 176 10.31 -9.91 12.31
CA VAL A 176 9.72 -10.90 11.39
C VAL A 176 9.99 -10.52 9.94
N THR A 177 9.71 -9.27 9.56
CA THR A 177 9.79 -8.80 8.17
C THR A 177 11.14 -9.12 7.50
N PRO A 178 12.30 -8.67 8.03
CA PRO A 178 13.58 -8.95 7.37
C PRO A 178 13.93 -10.43 7.37
N VAL A 179 13.58 -11.18 8.43
CA VAL A 179 13.85 -12.62 8.51
C VAL A 179 13.09 -13.37 7.42
N VAL A 180 11.81 -13.06 7.21
CA VAL A 180 10.99 -13.66 6.15
C VAL A 180 11.51 -13.27 4.76
N ILE A 181 11.84 -11.99 4.53
CA ILE A 181 12.39 -11.55 3.23
C ILE A 181 13.68 -12.31 2.90
N ILE A 182 14.61 -12.39 3.86
CA ILE A 182 15.90 -13.08 3.67
C ILE A 182 15.65 -14.57 3.42
N PHE A 183 14.80 -15.21 4.22
CA PHE A 183 14.45 -16.63 4.06
C PHE A 183 13.87 -16.90 2.67
N MET A 184 12.84 -16.15 2.27
CA MET A 184 12.18 -16.33 0.98
C MET A 184 13.11 -16.02 -0.19
N TYR A 185 13.92 -14.97 -0.09
CA TYR A 185 14.91 -14.66 -1.12
C TYR A 185 15.92 -15.80 -1.27
N GLN A 186 16.40 -16.34 -0.15
CA GLN A 186 17.36 -17.42 -0.12
C GLN A 186 16.78 -18.74 -0.64
N PHE A 187 15.55 -19.05 -0.24
CA PHE A 187 14.81 -20.24 -0.68
C PHE A 187 14.47 -20.17 -2.18
N GLY A 188 13.93 -19.04 -2.64
CA GLY A 188 13.58 -18.81 -4.04
C GLY A 188 14.79 -18.90 -4.98
N THR A 189 15.91 -18.30 -4.59
CA THR A 189 17.12 -18.26 -5.44
C THR A 189 17.95 -19.54 -5.40
N ARG A 190 18.20 -20.12 -4.22
CA ARG A 190 19.10 -21.30 -4.10
C ARG A 190 18.37 -22.64 -4.08
N VAL A 191 17.16 -22.73 -3.54
CA VAL A 191 16.43 -24.01 -3.42
C VAL A 191 15.49 -24.22 -4.61
N LEU A 192 14.67 -23.22 -4.93
CA LEU A 192 13.75 -23.31 -6.07
C LEU A 192 14.42 -23.00 -7.42
N GLY A 193 15.62 -22.43 -7.39
CA GLY A 193 16.38 -22.09 -8.59
C GLY A 193 15.63 -21.12 -9.53
N MET A 194 14.87 -20.18 -8.97
CA MET A 194 14.12 -19.22 -9.77
C MET A 194 15.07 -18.26 -10.49
N ALA A 195 14.99 -18.23 -11.82
CA ALA A 195 15.86 -17.39 -12.65
C ALA A 195 15.61 -15.89 -12.44
N SER A 196 14.35 -15.48 -12.28
CA SER A 196 14.00 -14.09 -12.01
C SER A 196 14.17 -13.76 -10.52
N ARG A 197 15.29 -13.12 -10.19
CA ARG A 197 15.55 -12.62 -8.83
C ARG A 197 14.58 -11.51 -8.43
N SER A 198 14.09 -10.74 -9.40
CA SER A 198 13.15 -9.63 -9.17
C SER A 198 11.80 -10.19 -8.75
N LEU A 199 11.31 -11.23 -9.44
CA LEU A 199 10.08 -11.92 -9.03
C LEU A 199 10.20 -12.50 -7.61
N VAL A 200 11.34 -13.12 -7.27
CA VAL A 200 11.56 -13.69 -5.93
C VAL A 200 11.46 -12.61 -4.85
N ILE A 201 12.15 -11.48 -5.01
CA ILE A 201 12.16 -10.44 -3.98
C ILE A 201 10.82 -9.70 -3.88
N ILE A 202 10.09 -9.54 -4.99
CA ILE A 202 8.72 -8.97 -4.97
C ILE A 202 7.76 -9.90 -4.22
N ILE A 203 7.81 -11.21 -4.49
CA ILE A 203 6.99 -12.21 -3.76
C ILE A 203 7.34 -12.22 -2.28
N ALA A 204 8.64 -12.16 -1.95
CA ALA A 204 9.10 -12.08 -0.58
C ALA A 204 8.56 -10.85 0.14
N ALA A 205 8.68 -9.68 -0.48
CA ALA A 205 8.17 -8.43 0.08
C ALA A 205 6.64 -8.39 0.20
N ALA A 206 5.92 -8.98 -0.77
CA ALA A 206 4.47 -9.11 -0.71
C ALA A 206 4.02 -9.93 0.50
N ALA A 207 4.64 -11.10 0.71
CA ALA A 207 4.26 -12.05 1.76
C ALA A 207 4.70 -11.64 3.19
N SER A 208 5.64 -10.70 3.33
CA SER A 208 6.29 -10.41 4.62
C SER A 208 6.00 -9.03 5.20
N VAL A 209 5.40 -8.13 4.42
CA VAL A 209 5.15 -6.74 4.81
C VAL A 209 3.66 -6.47 4.78
N CYS A 210 3.15 -5.83 3.73
CA CYS A 210 1.78 -5.32 3.64
C CYS A 210 1.10 -5.75 2.33
N GLY A 211 1.57 -6.86 1.75
CA GLY A 211 1.06 -7.36 0.48
C GLY A 211 1.38 -6.42 -0.67
N VAL A 212 0.31 -5.80 -1.16
CA VAL A 212 0.29 -5.09 -2.43
C VAL A 212 1.21 -3.87 -2.42
N SER A 213 1.16 -3.03 -1.39
CA SER A 213 1.99 -1.80 -1.33
C SER A 213 3.49 -2.11 -1.25
N ALA A 214 3.88 -3.18 -0.56
CA ALA A 214 5.28 -3.62 -0.50
C ALA A 214 5.74 -4.24 -1.83
N ALA A 215 4.89 -5.06 -2.46
CA ALA A 215 5.16 -5.61 -3.80
C ALA A 215 5.42 -4.48 -4.79
N ILE A 216 4.58 -3.43 -4.77
CA ILE A 216 4.74 -2.22 -5.58
C ILE A 216 6.08 -1.53 -5.29
N ALA A 217 6.33 -1.19 -4.02
CA ALA A 217 7.51 -0.41 -3.64
C ALA A 217 8.80 -1.14 -4.02
N VAL A 218 8.85 -2.45 -3.77
CA VAL A 218 10.00 -3.31 -4.12
C VAL A 218 10.10 -3.52 -5.63
N ALA A 219 9.00 -3.72 -6.35
CA ALA A 219 9.01 -3.82 -7.80
C ALA A 219 9.58 -2.54 -8.45
N ALA A 220 9.18 -1.37 -7.95
CA ALA A 220 9.71 -0.08 -8.40
C ALA A 220 11.19 0.09 -8.00
N ALA A 221 11.58 -0.34 -6.80
CA ALA A 221 12.96 -0.30 -6.32
C ALA A 221 13.92 -1.14 -7.16
N VAL A 222 13.49 -2.32 -7.60
CA VAL A 222 14.31 -3.27 -8.39
C VAL A 222 14.03 -3.19 -9.90
N ARG A 223 13.21 -2.22 -10.34
CA ARG A 223 12.77 -2.02 -11.74
C ARG A 223 12.22 -3.30 -12.38
N ALA A 224 11.41 -4.01 -11.62
CA ALA A 224 10.84 -5.27 -12.04
C ALA A 224 9.84 -5.10 -13.18
N HIS A 225 9.60 -6.19 -13.90
CA HIS A 225 8.61 -6.20 -14.95
C HIS A 225 7.18 -6.19 -14.39
N LYS A 226 6.27 -5.50 -15.08
CA LYS A 226 4.87 -5.30 -14.64
C LYS A 226 4.11 -6.62 -14.44
N GLN A 227 4.45 -7.65 -15.22
CA GLN A 227 3.88 -8.98 -15.09
C GLN A 227 4.35 -9.70 -13.81
N GLU A 228 5.57 -9.44 -13.34
CA GLU A 228 6.08 -10.02 -12.08
C GLU A 228 5.35 -9.40 -10.88
N LEU A 229 5.14 -8.08 -10.93
CA LEU A 229 4.30 -7.36 -9.96
C LEU A 229 2.86 -7.90 -9.97
N THR A 230 2.26 -8.04 -11.15
CA THR A 230 0.89 -8.58 -11.31
C THR A 230 0.76 -9.97 -10.71
N LEU A 231 1.75 -10.85 -10.96
CA LEU A 231 1.76 -12.21 -10.42
C LEU A 231 1.85 -12.18 -8.89
N ALA A 232 2.76 -11.41 -8.32
CA ALA A 232 2.95 -11.31 -6.88
C ALA A 232 1.73 -10.72 -6.16
N VAL A 233 1.14 -9.65 -6.71
CA VAL A 233 -0.08 -9.01 -6.18
C VAL A 233 -1.26 -9.97 -6.25
N GLY A 234 -1.44 -10.67 -7.37
CA GLY A 234 -2.52 -11.65 -7.53
C GLY A 234 -2.43 -12.79 -6.51
N MET A 235 -1.23 -13.35 -6.29
CA MET A 235 -1.02 -14.35 -5.23
C MET A 235 -1.31 -13.77 -3.85
N SER A 236 -0.81 -12.57 -3.55
CA SER A 236 -1.00 -11.93 -2.24
C SER A 236 -2.47 -11.69 -1.91
N LEU A 237 -3.27 -11.22 -2.86
CA LEU A 237 -4.70 -10.99 -2.66
C LEU A 237 -5.46 -12.29 -2.38
N ILE A 238 -5.17 -13.37 -3.11
CA ILE A 238 -5.82 -14.67 -2.90
C ILE A 238 -5.54 -15.19 -1.48
N PHE A 239 -4.27 -15.15 -1.05
CA PHE A 239 -3.88 -15.60 0.29
C PHE A 239 -4.42 -14.69 1.40
N THR A 240 -4.49 -13.37 1.16
CA THR A 240 -5.07 -12.41 2.09
C THR A 240 -6.52 -12.76 2.42
N VAL A 241 -7.34 -13.01 1.39
CA VAL A 241 -8.75 -13.37 1.57
C VAL A 241 -8.88 -14.70 2.34
N ALA A 242 -8.06 -15.69 2.00
CA ALA A 242 -8.05 -16.95 2.73
C ALA A 242 -7.70 -16.75 4.21
N MET A 243 -6.66 -15.97 4.52
CA MET A 243 -6.21 -15.72 5.90
C MET A 243 -7.18 -14.88 6.72
N MET A 244 -7.81 -13.89 6.10
CA MET A 244 -8.83 -13.06 6.73
C MET A 244 -9.95 -13.91 7.34
N VAL A 245 -10.33 -14.99 6.67
CA VAL A 245 -11.37 -15.91 7.14
C VAL A 245 -10.79 -16.99 8.06
N LEU A 246 -9.68 -17.63 7.66
CA LEU A 246 -9.17 -18.80 8.35
C LEU A 246 -8.49 -18.49 9.68
N MET A 247 -7.79 -17.35 9.80
CA MET A 247 -7.04 -17.04 11.02
C MET A 247 -7.93 -16.76 12.22
N PRO A 248 -8.97 -15.90 12.15
CA PRO A 248 -9.87 -15.69 13.29
C PRO A 248 -10.57 -16.98 13.74
N LEU A 249 -10.97 -17.83 12.78
CA LEU A 249 -11.56 -19.14 13.07
C LEU A 249 -10.56 -20.06 13.78
N GLY A 250 -9.32 -20.10 13.33
CA GLY A 250 -8.25 -20.87 13.96
C GLY A 250 -7.92 -20.40 15.37
N ILE A 251 -7.88 -19.08 15.59
CA ILE A 251 -7.63 -18.46 16.91
C ILE A 251 -8.74 -18.83 17.89
N ARG A 252 -10.01 -18.69 17.48
CA ARG A 252 -11.17 -19.07 18.30
C ARG A 252 -11.18 -20.58 18.60
N ALA A 253 -10.92 -21.41 17.60
CA ALA A 253 -10.91 -22.88 17.77
C ALA A 253 -9.78 -23.36 18.69
N ALA A 254 -8.63 -22.68 18.68
CA ALA A 254 -7.50 -22.99 19.55
C ALA A 254 -7.66 -22.43 20.98
N GLY A 255 -8.69 -21.64 21.27
CA GLY A 255 -8.85 -20.96 22.55
C GLY A 255 -7.72 -19.97 22.84
N MET A 256 -7.12 -19.39 21.79
CA MET A 256 -5.97 -18.52 21.91
C MET A 256 -6.37 -17.15 22.49
N ASP A 257 -5.47 -16.57 23.28
CA ASP A 257 -5.62 -15.22 23.82
C ASP A 257 -5.91 -14.20 22.69
N PRO A 258 -7.00 -13.41 22.76
CA PRO A 258 -7.38 -12.50 21.69
C PRO A 258 -6.35 -11.40 21.39
N VAL A 259 -5.55 -10.97 22.37
CA VAL A 259 -4.49 -9.95 22.19
C VAL A 259 -3.35 -10.53 21.37
N VAL A 260 -2.91 -11.75 21.70
CA VAL A 260 -1.90 -12.48 20.92
C VAL A 260 -2.42 -12.82 19.52
N GLY A 261 -3.67 -13.28 19.42
CA GLY A 261 -4.34 -13.56 18.16
C GLY A 261 -4.45 -12.33 17.26
N ALA A 262 -4.79 -11.17 17.82
CA ALA A 262 -4.85 -9.90 17.12
C ALA A 262 -3.49 -9.46 16.57
N ALA A 263 -2.44 -9.53 17.41
CA ALA A 263 -1.07 -9.22 16.97
C ALA A 263 -0.61 -10.18 15.86
N TRP A 264 -1.01 -11.45 15.95
CA TRP A 264 -0.72 -12.44 14.92
C TRP A 264 -1.41 -12.12 13.59
N ILE A 265 -2.70 -11.78 13.60
CA ILE A 265 -3.43 -11.32 12.41
C ILE A 265 -2.76 -10.06 11.84
N GLY A 266 -2.49 -9.06 12.68
CA GLY A 266 -1.89 -7.79 12.28
C GLY A 266 -0.52 -7.95 11.62
N GLY A 267 0.29 -8.91 12.06
CA GLY A 267 1.61 -9.15 11.47
C GLY A 267 1.64 -10.09 10.25
N THR A 268 0.53 -10.75 9.90
CA THR A 268 0.49 -11.78 8.84
C THR A 268 -0.47 -11.49 7.69
N VAL A 269 -1.62 -10.86 7.96
CA VAL A 269 -2.62 -10.62 6.92
C VAL A 269 -2.17 -9.45 6.04
N ASP A 270 -2.07 -9.69 4.74
CA ASP A 270 -1.38 -8.83 3.78
C ASP A 270 -2.27 -7.72 3.17
N ALA A 271 -3.30 -7.29 3.89
CA ALA A 271 -4.07 -6.08 3.59
C ALA A 271 -4.69 -5.48 4.85
N THR A 272 -4.51 -4.17 5.06
CA THR A 272 -5.01 -3.47 6.25
C THR A 272 -6.53 -3.62 6.44
N GLY A 273 -7.32 -3.49 5.38
CA GLY A 273 -8.78 -3.69 5.49
C GLY A 273 -9.16 -5.11 5.89
N ALA A 274 -8.43 -6.12 5.40
CA ALA A 274 -8.64 -7.51 5.78
C ALA A 274 -8.18 -7.79 7.22
N VAL A 275 -7.11 -7.15 7.68
CA VAL A 275 -6.64 -7.21 9.08
C VAL A 275 -7.71 -6.69 10.03
N VAL A 276 -8.25 -5.51 9.74
CA VAL A 276 -9.32 -4.89 10.56
C VAL A 276 -10.55 -5.78 10.57
N ALA A 277 -11.00 -6.24 9.40
CA ALA A 277 -12.16 -7.14 9.30
C ALA A 277 -11.94 -8.46 10.08
N ALA A 278 -10.76 -9.06 9.97
CA ALA A 278 -10.40 -10.28 10.69
C ALA A 278 -10.27 -10.04 12.22
N GLY A 279 -9.73 -8.90 12.63
CA GLY A 279 -9.62 -8.50 14.02
C GLY A 279 -10.98 -8.22 14.67
N ALA A 280 -11.90 -7.60 13.93
CA ALA A 280 -13.29 -7.38 14.37
C ALA A 280 -14.01 -8.70 14.70
N LEU A 281 -13.68 -9.79 13.99
CA LEU A 281 -14.17 -11.13 14.32
C LEU A 281 -13.60 -11.68 15.63
N LEU A 282 -12.65 -11.03 16.29
CA LEU A 282 -12.15 -11.43 17.61
C LEU A 282 -12.60 -10.47 18.73
N GLY A 283 -13.25 -9.36 18.38
CA GLY A 283 -13.71 -8.32 19.30
C GLY A 283 -13.06 -6.96 19.01
N GLU A 284 -13.66 -5.90 19.52
CA GLU A 284 -13.25 -4.51 19.27
C GLU A 284 -11.80 -4.22 19.70
N GLN A 285 -11.40 -4.72 20.86
CA GLN A 285 -10.03 -4.60 21.33
C GLN A 285 -9.02 -5.29 20.40
N ALA A 286 -9.36 -6.48 19.90
CA ALA A 286 -8.52 -7.24 18.99
C ALA A 286 -8.41 -6.57 17.61
N GLU A 287 -9.48 -5.93 17.13
CA GLU A 287 -9.47 -5.09 15.93
C GLU A 287 -8.44 -3.97 16.04
N GLN A 288 -8.47 -3.21 17.13
CA GLN A 288 -7.56 -2.08 17.36
C GLN A 288 -6.10 -2.54 17.40
N ILE A 289 -5.80 -3.61 18.15
CA ILE A 289 -4.44 -4.16 18.25
C ILE A 289 -3.95 -4.63 16.88
N ALA A 290 -4.77 -5.39 16.15
CA ALA A 290 -4.41 -5.90 14.84
C ALA A 290 -4.14 -4.74 13.85
N ALA A 291 -4.97 -3.70 13.87
CA ALA A 291 -4.80 -2.50 13.07
C ALA A 291 -3.48 -1.78 13.40
N VAL A 292 -3.18 -1.57 14.69
CA VAL A 292 -1.94 -0.90 15.13
C VAL A 292 -0.70 -1.68 14.71
N VAL A 293 -0.67 -3.00 14.95
CA VAL A 293 0.47 -3.86 14.54
C VAL A 293 0.68 -3.77 13.03
N LYS A 294 -0.41 -3.79 12.24
CA LYS A 294 -0.30 -3.66 10.79
C LYS A 294 0.18 -2.28 10.35
N MET A 295 -0.29 -1.21 11.01
CA MET A 295 0.13 0.14 10.71
C MET A 295 1.63 0.33 10.94
N ILE A 296 2.19 -0.23 12.01
CA ILE A 296 3.64 -0.24 12.25
C ILE A 296 4.38 -0.94 11.11
N GLN A 297 3.87 -2.10 10.67
CA GLN A 297 4.44 -2.85 9.55
C GLN A 297 4.34 -2.08 8.22
N ASN A 298 3.27 -1.31 8.00
CA ASN A 298 3.14 -0.43 6.84
C ASN A 298 4.19 0.68 6.85
N THR A 299 4.55 1.20 8.03
CA THR A 299 5.57 2.24 8.13
C THR A 299 6.97 1.73 7.71
N LEU A 300 7.21 0.41 7.78
CA LEU A 300 8.47 -0.21 7.36
C LEU A 300 8.68 -0.27 5.84
N ILE A 301 7.64 -0.07 5.03
CA ILE A 301 7.71 -0.21 3.57
C ILE A 301 8.83 0.66 2.99
N GLY A 302 8.96 1.90 3.49
CA GLY A 302 9.99 2.83 3.05
C GLY A 302 11.41 2.33 3.28
N VAL A 303 11.67 1.85 4.50
CA VAL A 303 12.96 1.30 4.90
C VAL A 303 13.27 0.05 4.09
N VAL A 304 12.31 -0.88 3.96
CA VAL A 304 12.48 -2.11 3.19
C VAL A 304 12.76 -1.81 1.72
N ALA A 305 11.99 -0.91 1.09
CA ALA A 305 12.20 -0.53 -0.30
C ALA A 305 13.57 0.10 -0.52
N PHE A 306 14.01 0.98 0.39
CA PHE A 306 15.34 1.57 0.34
C PHE A 306 16.46 0.52 0.48
N LEU A 307 16.38 -0.35 1.49
CA LEU A 307 17.37 -1.40 1.73
C LEU A 307 17.44 -2.39 0.56
N VAL A 308 16.28 -2.76 0.01
CA VAL A 308 16.21 -3.63 -1.18
C VAL A 308 16.80 -2.92 -2.40
N ALA A 309 16.52 -1.64 -2.63
CA ALA A 309 17.14 -0.87 -3.71
C ALA A 309 18.67 -0.85 -3.60
N VAL A 310 19.19 -0.55 -2.39
CA VAL A 310 20.64 -0.55 -2.12
C VAL A 310 21.22 -1.94 -2.34
N PHE A 311 20.60 -3.00 -1.81
CA PHE A 311 21.02 -4.38 -2.03
C PHE A 311 21.05 -4.74 -3.52
N TRP A 312 20.02 -4.33 -4.27
CA TRP A 312 19.89 -4.62 -5.69
C TRP A 312 21.03 -4.01 -6.50
N VAL A 313 21.25 -2.71 -6.32
CA VAL A 313 22.30 -1.96 -7.01
C VAL A 313 23.69 -2.46 -6.63
N THR A 314 23.92 -2.79 -5.35
CA THR A 314 25.26 -3.16 -4.85
C THR A 314 25.64 -4.63 -5.02
N ARG A 315 24.66 -5.54 -5.09
CA ARG A 315 24.92 -7.00 -5.13
C ARG A 315 24.40 -7.70 -6.37
N ILE A 316 23.32 -7.22 -6.97
CA ILE A 316 22.67 -7.90 -8.11
C ILE A 316 23.12 -7.28 -9.43
N GLU A 317 23.13 -5.96 -9.51
CA GLU A 317 23.57 -5.23 -10.71
C GLU A 317 25.07 -4.87 -10.71
N ALA A 318 25.80 -5.31 -9.68
CA ALA A 318 27.23 -5.10 -9.60
C ALA A 318 27.94 -5.93 -10.68
N ASN A 319 28.47 -5.24 -11.68
CA ASN A 319 29.36 -5.84 -12.67
C ASN A 319 30.69 -6.13 -11.95
N GLY A 320 31.01 -7.41 -11.76
CA GLY A 320 31.99 -7.97 -10.81
C GLY A 320 33.47 -7.52 -10.87
N THR A 321 33.79 -6.31 -11.30
CA THR A 321 35.16 -5.79 -11.41
C THR A 321 35.44 -4.55 -10.56
N ARG A 322 34.44 -3.86 -9.99
CA ARG A 322 34.67 -2.74 -9.05
C ARG A 322 33.50 -2.59 -8.07
N LYS A 323 33.76 -2.22 -6.81
CA LYS A 323 32.70 -1.73 -5.92
C LYS A 323 32.06 -0.51 -6.61
N PRO A 324 30.74 -0.46 -6.79
CA PRO A 324 30.10 0.67 -7.46
C PRO A 324 30.43 1.95 -6.68
N ASP A 325 30.88 2.97 -7.40
CA ASP A 325 31.17 4.28 -6.82
C ASP A 325 29.88 4.87 -6.22
N ALA A 326 30.00 5.73 -5.20
CA ALA A 326 28.83 6.39 -4.59
C ALA A 326 28.01 7.16 -5.65
N MET A 327 28.69 7.69 -6.68
CA MET A 327 28.06 8.33 -7.83
C MET A 327 27.30 7.33 -8.73
N GLU A 328 27.82 6.12 -8.91
CA GLU A 328 27.15 5.07 -9.68
C GLU A 328 25.92 4.54 -8.94
N ILE A 329 26.01 4.37 -7.62
CA ILE A 329 24.86 4.05 -6.76
C ILE A 329 23.81 5.15 -6.86
N TRP A 330 24.22 6.42 -6.80
CA TRP A 330 23.32 7.55 -6.98
C TRP A 330 22.59 7.49 -8.33
N HIS A 331 23.28 7.27 -9.44
CA HIS A 331 22.64 7.18 -10.76
C HIS A 331 21.71 5.96 -10.91
N ARG A 332 22.02 4.85 -10.23
CA ARG A 332 21.23 3.61 -10.29
C ARG A 332 20.06 3.57 -9.29
N LEU A 333 20.08 4.38 -8.24
CA LEU A 333 18.95 4.47 -7.32
C LEU A 333 17.73 5.13 -8.01
N PRO A 334 16.55 4.49 -8.00
CA PRO A 334 15.32 5.09 -8.51
C PRO A 334 15.03 6.42 -7.82
N LYS A 335 14.82 7.49 -8.60
CA LYS A 335 14.79 8.84 -8.01
C LYS A 335 13.54 9.12 -7.18
N PHE A 336 12.46 8.39 -7.44
CA PHE A 336 11.25 8.47 -6.61
C PHE A 336 11.51 8.07 -5.14
N ILE A 337 12.51 7.23 -4.85
CA ILE A 337 12.88 6.86 -3.47
C ILE A 337 13.41 8.09 -2.72
N ILE A 338 14.11 8.99 -3.40
CA ILE A 338 14.57 10.25 -2.80
C ILE A 338 13.36 11.11 -2.44
N GLY A 339 12.36 11.20 -3.34
CA GLY A 339 11.11 11.87 -3.06
C GLY A 339 10.37 11.27 -1.86
N PHE A 340 10.30 9.93 -1.78
CA PHE A 340 9.72 9.21 -0.65
C PHE A 340 10.40 9.59 0.67
N VAL A 341 11.73 9.49 0.73
CA VAL A 341 12.51 9.79 1.95
C VAL A 341 12.40 11.27 2.30
N ALA A 342 12.47 12.16 1.31
CA ALA A 342 12.30 13.60 1.53
C ALA A 342 10.91 13.92 2.09
N ALA A 343 9.84 13.34 1.54
CA ALA A 343 8.49 13.52 2.05
C ALA A 343 8.37 13.05 3.51
N SER A 344 8.90 11.87 3.82
CA SER A 344 8.90 11.32 5.18
C SER A 344 9.65 12.23 6.19
N LEU A 345 10.84 12.72 5.82
CA LEU A 345 11.63 13.61 6.67
C LEU A 345 10.96 14.98 6.84
N ILE A 346 10.44 15.57 5.77
CA ILE A 346 9.77 16.87 5.80
C ILE A 346 8.51 16.80 6.67
N PHE A 347 7.68 15.77 6.49
CA PHE A 347 6.48 15.61 7.30
C PHE A 347 6.84 15.38 8.77
N SER A 348 7.78 14.48 9.05
CA SER A 348 8.17 14.13 10.42
C SER A 348 8.84 15.26 11.19
N PHE A 349 9.77 15.99 10.57
CA PHE A 349 10.67 16.92 11.29
C PHE A 349 10.42 18.40 10.99
N VAL A 350 9.65 18.72 9.95
CA VAL A 350 9.36 20.10 9.57
C VAL A 350 7.87 20.41 9.72
N LEU A 351 6.99 19.65 9.06
CA LEU A 351 5.55 19.94 9.07
C LEU A 351 4.88 19.57 10.39
N THR A 352 5.19 18.41 10.99
CA THR A 352 4.60 18.05 12.30
C THR A 352 4.92 19.08 13.38
N PRO A 353 6.18 19.52 13.58
CA PRO A 353 6.47 20.56 14.57
C PRO A 353 5.92 21.95 14.23
N SER A 354 5.73 22.29 12.95
CA SER A 354 5.31 23.65 12.54
C SER A 354 3.80 23.82 12.39
N LEU A 355 3.10 22.80 11.90
CA LEU A 355 1.65 22.83 11.63
C LEU A 355 0.83 22.19 12.75
N GLY A 356 1.46 21.39 13.62
CA GLY A 356 0.80 20.62 14.66
C GLY A 356 0.17 19.32 14.15
N ASP A 357 0.01 18.34 15.06
CA ASP A 357 -0.42 16.97 14.72
C ASP A 357 -1.78 16.93 13.99
N ALA A 358 -2.76 17.71 14.45
CA ALA A 358 -4.11 17.71 13.91
C ALA A 358 -4.17 18.20 12.45
N ARG A 359 -3.37 19.22 12.09
CA ARG A 359 -3.30 19.67 10.69
C ARG A 359 -2.55 18.67 9.84
N VAL A 360 -1.48 18.07 10.36
CA VAL A 360 -0.74 17.04 9.62
C VAL A 360 -1.60 15.82 9.36
N SER A 361 -2.39 15.33 10.31
CA SER A 361 -3.28 14.18 10.08
C SER A 361 -4.28 14.44 8.96
N THR A 362 -4.93 15.61 8.94
CA THR A 362 -5.84 15.99 7.83
C THR A 362 -5.13 16.04 6.47
N VAL A 363 -3.90 16.57 6.42
CA VAL A 363 -3.10 16.56 5.19
C VAL A 363 -2.79 15.14 4.76
N LEU A 364 -2.43 14.26 5.70
CA LEU A 364 -2.12 12.86 5.44
C LEU A 364 -3.34 12.10 4.90
N ASP A 365 -4.53 12.32 5.46
CA ASP A 365 -5.79 11.71 5.00
C ASP A 365 -6.05 12.03 3.53
N LEU A 366 -5.98 13.32 3.17
CA LEU A 366 -6.15 13.79 1.80
C LEU A 366 -5.10 13.19 0.86
N THR A 367 -3.85 13.08 1.32
CA THR A 367 -2.76 12.50 0.50
C THR A 367 -2.90 10.99 0.34
N SER A 368 -3.44 10.29 1.35
CA SER A 368 -3.75 8.86 1.30
C SER A 368 -4.85 8.57 0.29
N ASP A 369 -5.89 9.40 0.24
CA ASP A 369 -6.95 9.29 -0.76
C ASP A 369 -6.43 9.52 -2.19
N LEU A 370 -5.64 10.58 -2.39
CA LEU A 370 -4.98 10.84 -3.68
C LEU A 370 -4.06 9.69 -4.11
N ARG A 371 -3.29 9.15 -3.16
CA ARG A 371 -2.45 7.97 -3.39
C ARG A 371 -3.29 6.77 -3.80
N GLY A 372 -4.44 6.54 -3.16
CA GLY A 372 -5.37 5.47 -3.53
C GLY A 372 -5.79 5.58 -5.01
N TRP A 373 -6.19 6.76 -5.44
CA TRP A 373 -6.56 7.03 -6.84
C TRP A 373 -5.41 6.78 -7.81
N LEU A 374 -4.21 7.27 -7.49
CA LEU A 374 -3.01 7.05 -8.29
C LEU A 374 -2.65 5.56 -8.38
N PHE A 375 -2.73 4.82 -7.28
CA PHE A 375 -2.51 3.37 -7.28
C PHE A 375 -3.59 2.64 -8.08
N CYS A 376 -4.85 3.04 -8.00
CA CYS A 376 -5.92 2.46 -8.80
C CYS A 376 -5.65 2.66 -10.30
N LEU A 377 -5.31 3.88 -10.73
CA LEU A 377 -4.91 4.19 -12.11
C LEU A 377 -3.68 3.39 -12.55
N ALA A 378 -2.69 3.23 -11.67
CA ALA A 378 -1.52 2.40 -11.92
C ALA A 378 -1.91 0.94 -12.14
N PHE A 379 -2.79 0.38 -11.31
CA PHE A 379 -3.22 -1.01 -11.41
C PHE A 379 -4.08 -1.30 -12.64
N VAL A 380 -5.00 -0.39 -12.98
CA VAL A 380 -5.73 -0.50 -14.25
C VAL A 380 -4.75 -0.48 -15.42
N SER A 381 -3.79 0.45 -15.41
CA SER A 381 -2.74 0.53 -16.44
C SER A 381 -1.91 -0.75 -16.54
N ILE A 382 -1.45 -1.28 -15.40
CA ILE A 382 -0.69 -2.55 -15.34
C ILE A 382 -1.51 -3.71 -15.91
N GLY A 383 -2.79 -3.80 -15.55
CA GLY A 383 -3.69 -4.81 -16.08
C GLY A 383 -3.83 -4.71 -17.59
N LEU A 384 -4.03 -3.49 -18.11
CA LEU A 384 -4.15 -3.20 -19.54
C LEU A 384 -2.85 -3.50 -20.34
N GLU A 385 -1.70 -3.50 -19.69
CA GLU A 385 -0.42 -3.85 -20.31
C GLU A 385 -0.09 -5.34 -20.19
N SER A 386 -0.83 -6.08 -19.37
CA SER A 386 -0.53 -7.45 -19.02
C SER A 386 -1.24 -8.45 -19.95
N SER A 387 -0.48 -9.41 -20.49
CA SER A 387 -1.03 -10.55 -21.22
C SER A 387 -0.91 -11.84 -20.41
N PHE A 388 -1.95 -12.68 -20.40
CA PHE A 388 -1.92 -14.00 -19.76
C PHE A 388 -0.79 -14.87 -20.31
N ARG A 389 -0.49 -14.75 -21.60
CA ARG A 389 0.61 -15.49 -22.24
C ARG A 389 1.97 -15.08 -21.68
N GLU A 390 2.21 -13.79 -21.44
CA GLU A 390 3.46 -13.34 -20.80
C GLU A 390 3.49 -13.67 -19.31
N LEU A 391 2.35 -13.53 -18.63
CA LEU A 391 2.22 -13.89 -17.22
C LEU A 391 2.53 -15.38 -17.01
N ALA A 392 1.96 -16.27 -17.85
CA ALA A 392 2.24 -17.70 -17.82
C ALA A 392 3.72 -18.02 -18.13
N ARG A 393 4.33 -17.33 -19.10
CA ARG A 393 5.76 -17.48 -19.40
C ARG A 393 6.64 -17.06 -18.22
N ARG A 394 6.32 -15.94 -17.56
CA ARG A 394 7.10 -15.41 -16.41
C ARG A 394 6.83 -16.14 -15.11
N ALA A 395 5.64 -16.71 -14.94
CA ALA A 395 5.36 -17.60 -13.82
C ALA A 395 6.29 -18.84 -13.85
N GLY A 396 6.76 -19.27 -15.03
CA GLY A 396 7.80 -20.29 -15.14
C GLY A 396 7.43 -21.62 -14.45
N GLY A 397 6.13 -21.93 -14.39
CA GLY A 397 5.56 -23.10 -13.70
C GLY A 397 5.12 -22.82 -12.26
N SER A 398 5.10 -23.85 -11.41
CA SER A 398 4.59 -23.77 -10.04
C SER A 398 5.54 -23.12 -9.03
N ARG A 399 6.74 -22.68 -9.45
CA ARG A 399 7.80 -22.21 -8.54
C ARG A 399 7.43 -20.94 -7.78
N PRO A 400 6.85 -19.89 -8.40
CA PRO A 400 6.39 -18.70 -7.67
C PRO A 400 5.32 -19.03 -6.63
N LEU A 401 4.39 -19.93 -6.96
CA LEU A 401 3.37 -20.38 -6.02
C LEU A 401 3.98 -21.16 -4.84
N LYS A 402 4.93 -22.06 -5.11
CA LYS A 402 5.67 -22.77 -4.04
C LYS A 402 6.44 -21.79 -3.14
N LEU A 403 7.08 -20.78 -3.73
CA LEU A 403 7.76 -19.74 -2.98
C LEU A 403 6.77 -18.99 -2.07
N TYR A 404 5.63 -18.56 -2.62
CA TYR A 404 4.60 -17.85 -1.87
C TYR A 404 4.07 -18.73 -0.73
N VAL A 405 3.64 -19.96 -1.01
CA VAL A 405 3.07 -20.87 -0.01
C VAL A 405 4.07 -21.18 1.11
N THR A 406 5.31 -21.56 0.79
CA THR A 406 6.32 -21.88 1.80
C THR A 406 6.74 -20.65 2.59
N GLY A 407 6.91 -19.51 1.91
CA GLY A 407 7.26 -18.25 2.56
C GLY A 407 6.15 -17.75 3.47
N GLN A 408 4.91 -17.81 3.02
CA GLN A 408 3.74 -17.41 3.81
C GLN A 408 3.54 -18.35 5.00
N ALA A 409 3.71 -19.66 4.84
CA ALA A 409 3.66 -20.60 5.97
C ALA A 409 4.75 -20.29 7.01
N PHE A 410 5.96 -20.00 6.54
CA PHE A 410 7.05 -19.57 7.43
C PHE A 410 6.73 -18.25 8.14
N ASN A 411 6.18 -17.26 7.41
CA ASN A 411 5.73 -15.99 7.98
C ASN A 411 4.68 -16.22 9.08
N VAL A 412 3.63 -17.00 8.78
CA VAL A 412 2.56 -17.32 9.73
C VAL A 412 3.10 -17.93 11.03
N VAL A 413 4.02 -18.90 10.93
CA VAL A 413 4.62 -19.54 12.11
C VAL A 413 5.54 -18.59 12.87
N LEU A 414 6.40 -17.85 12.16
CA LEU A 414 7.34 -16.92 12.80
C LEU A 414 6.62 -15.77 13.48
N THR A 415 5.58 -15.21 12.85
CA THR A 415 4.77 -14.14 13.44
C THR A 415 3.98 -14.65 14.64
N LEU A 416 3.48 -15.89 14.62
CA LEU A 416 2.83 -16.47 15.80
C LEU A 416 3.79 -16.52 16.98
N LEU A 417 5.01 -17.02 16.77
CA LEU A 417 6.06 -17.05 17.79
C LEU A 417 6.38 -15.63 18.29
N ALA A 418 6.58 -14.68 17.38
CA ALA A 418 6.87 -13.30 17.73
C ALA A 418 5.71 -12.64 18.50
N ALA A 419 4.46 -12.93 18.13
CA ALA A 419 3.27 -12.44 18.81
C ALA A 419 3.18 -12.99 20.24
N TYR A 420 3.42 -14.30 20.45
CA TYR A 420 3.48 -14.87 21.79
C TYR A 420 4.60 -14.27 22.64
N LEU A 421 5.79 -14.07 22.05
CA LEU A 421 6.91 -13.47 22.76
C LEU A 421 6.62 -12.02 23.15
N ALA A 422 6.04 -11.24 22.23
CA ALA A 422 5.87 -9.81 22.42
C ALA A 422 4.60 -9.43 23.19
N PHE A 423 3.47 -10.10 22.93
CA PHE A 423 2.17 -9.78 23.49
C PHE A 423 1.70 -10.79 24.55
N GLY A 424 2.36 -11.95 24.67
CA GLY A 424 2.02 -12.96 25.68
C GLY A 424 2.51 -12.65 27.10
N GLY A 425 3.28 -11.57 27.29
CA GLY A 425 3.87 -11.20 28.59
C GLY A 425 5.26 -11.78 28.85
N ILE A 426 5.98 -12.21 27.80
CA ILE A 426 7.31 -12.86 27.92
C ILE A 426 8.44 -11.84 27.77
N LEU A 427 8.48 -11.11 26.65
CA LEU A 427 9.51 -10.10 26.36
C LEU A 427 9.11 -8.69 26.84
N PHE A 428 7.82 -8.39 26.77
CA PHE A 428 7.27 -7.09 27.18
C PHE A 428 6.08 -7.33 28.09
N ASP A 429 5.82 -6.36 28.97
CA ASP A 429 4.59 -6.34 29.75
C ASP A 429 3.39 -6.37 28.80
N ARG A 430 2.37 -7.15 29.18
CA ARG A 430 1.13 -7.18 28.42
C ARG A 430 0.59 -5.76 28.35
N PRO A 431 0.12 -5.30 27.18
CA PRO A 431 -0.63 -4.06 27.12
C PRO A 431 -1.83 -4.20 28.07
N MET A 432 -1.77 -3.54 29.22
CA MET A 432 -2.89 -3.45 30.14
C MET A 432 -3.88 -2.50 29.46
N VAL A 433 -5.04 -3.02 29.09
CA VAL A 433 -6.17 -2.18 28.69
C VAL A 433 -7.04 -2.05 29.92
N ALA A 434 -7.48 -0.83 30.19
CA ALA A 434 -8.38 -0.53 31.29
C ALA A 434 -9.59 -1.48 31.22
N ASP A 435 -9.71 -2.35 32.22
CA ASP A 435 -11.03 -2.87 32.57
C ASP A 435 -11.89 -1.64 32.88
N SER A 436 -13.07 -1.57 32.29
CA SER A 436 -14.07 -0.52 32.57
C SER A 436 -14.49 -0.44 34.05
N ASP A 437 -13.91 -1.26 34.94
CA ASP A 437 -14.27 -1.40 36.35
C ASP A 437 -13.12 -1.20 37.36
N SER A 438 -11.87 -0.90 36.96
CA SER A 438 -10.79 -0.71 37.95
C SER A 438 -9.96 0.55 37.74
N GLY A 439 -10.29 1.60 38.49
CA GLY A 439 -9.56 2.87 38.56
C GLY A 439 -8.18 2.76 39.21
N ALA A 440 -7.19 2.19 38.51
CA ALA A 440 -5.79 2.18 38.92
C ALA A 440 -4.87 2.64 37.78
N THR A 441 -4.31 3.84 37.94
CA THR A 441 -3.39 4.50 37.01
C THR A 441 -1.96 3.94 37.14
N GLY A 442 -1.46 3.32 36.07
CA GLY A 442 -0.08 2.84 35.92
C GLY A 442 0.53 3.31 34.59
N GLY A 443 1.81 3.71 34.61
CA GLY A 443 2.47 4.58 33.61
C GLY A 443 2.55 4.11 32.14
N THR A 444 2.13 2.89 31.80
CA THR A 444 1.97 2.43 30.41
C THR A 444 0.59 2.76 29.84
N ALA A 445 -0.44 2.85 30.70
CA ALA A 445 -1.77 3.32 30.33
C ALA A 445 -1.71 4.76 29.81
N THR A 446 -0.88 5.60 30.43
CA THR A 446 -0.68 6.99 30.01
C THR A 446 -0.09 7.17 28.61
N ALA A 447 0.57 6.19 27.99
CA ALA A 447 1.05 6.36 26.61
C ALA A 447 -0.04 6.05 25.57
N ILE A 448 -0.93 5.11 25.87
CA ILE A 448 -2.06 4.75 25.02
C ILE A 448 -3.22 5.73 25.26
N GLU A 449 -3.50 6.06 26.53
CA GLU A 449 -4.47 7.08 26.95
C GLU A 449 -4.02 8.50 26.59
N ALA A 450 -2.74 8.90 26.71
CA ALA A 450 -2.34 10.24 26.21
C ALA A 450 -2.38 10.36 24.68
N ASN A 451 -2.34 9.25 23.95
CA ASN A 451 -2.62 9.26 22.51
C ASN A 451 -4.13 9.39 22.22
N LEU A 452 -5.01 9.00 23.16
CA LEU A 452 -6.47 9.11 23.07
C LEU A 452 -6.98 10.47 23.60
N ASP A 453 -6.50 10.94 24.75
CA ASP A 453 -6.86 12.21 25.42
C ASP A 453 -6.31 13.45 24.70
N ALA A 454 -5.29 13.30 23.85
CA ALA A 454 -4.83 14.35 22.95
C ALA A 454 -5.81 14.62 21.78
N GLY A 455 -7.00 14.00 21.78
CA GLY A 455 -8.01 14.18 20.75
C GLY A 455 -7.58 13.65 19.38
N ARG A 456 -6.60 12.73 19.33
CA ARG A 456 -6.24 12.04 18.10
C ARG A 456 -7.27 10.94 17.87
N ASP A 457 -8.29 11.33 17.14
CA ASP A 457 -9.25 10.44 16.52
C ASP A 457 -8.53 9.55 15.48
N ALA A 458 -7.77 8.56 15.95
CA ALA A 458 -7.16 7.53 15.09
C ALA A 458 -8.22 6.63 14.45
N THR A 459 -9.46 6.69 14.96
CA THR A 459 -10.69 6.22 14.35
C THR A 459 -11.06 7.06 13.12
N GLY A 460 -10.90 8.38 13.14
CA GLY A 460 -11.18 9.26 11.99
C GLY A 460 -10.34 8.99 10.72
N LEU A 461 -9.19 8.34 10.85
CA LEU A 461 -8.31 7.97 9.72
C LEU A 461 -8.86 6.82 8.84
N PHE A 462 -9.88 6.09 9.31
CA PHE A 462 -10.51 5.00 8.53
C PHE A 462 -12.04 4.84 8.77
N TYR A 463 -12.60 5.54 9.75
CA TYR A 463 -14.03 5.51 10.08
C TYR A 463 -14.77 6.68 9.41
N THR A 464 -15.24 6.44 8.21
CA THR A 464 -16.66 6.71 7.96
C THR A 464 -17.34 5.35 7.86
N GLU A 465 -18.37 5.16 8.69
CA GLU A 465 -19.28 4.00 8.75
C GLU A 465 -18.94 2.84 9.71
N VAL A 466 -18.90 3.14 11.01
CA VAL A 466 -19.36 2.19 12.05
C VAL A 466 -20.47 2.82 12.91
N ASP A 467 -20.51 4.15 13.05
CA ASP A 467 -21.56 4.83 13.83
C ASP A 467 -22.99 4.62 13.32
N GLY A 468 -23.18 4.34 12.03
CA GLY A 468 -24.51 4.14 11.43
C GLY A 468 -25.21 2.83 11.81
N TRP A 469 -24.51 1.87 12.43
CA TRP A 469 -25.10 0.58 12.81
C TRP A 469 -25.70 0.63 14.23
N GLN A 470 -25.04 1.29 15.18
CA GLN A 470 -25.50 1.34 16.58
C GLN A 470 -26.67 2.32 16.80
N THR A 471 -26.75 3.41 16.03
CA THR A 471 -27.86 4.37 16.19
C THR A 471 -29.19 3.87 15.63
N ARG A 472 -29.17 3.06 14.55
CA ARG A 472 -30.41 2.53 13.94
C ARG A 472 -31.02 1.32 14.64
N SER A 473 -30.24 0.56 15.41
CA SER A 473 -30.78 -0.54 16.23
C SER A 473 -31.56 -0.03 17.45
N ALA A 474 -31.21 1.14 17.99
CA ALA A 474 -31.90 1.74 19.14
C ALA A 474 -33.20 2.48 18.76
N GLU A 475 -33.34 2.93 17.51
CA GLU A 475 -34.56 3.58 16.99
C GLU A 475 -35.60 2.60 16.44
N LEU A 476 -35.29 1.30 16.38
CA LEU A 476 -36.24 0.24 16.01
C LEU A 476 -36.80 -0.55 17.22
N GLU A 477 -36.38 -0.19 18.43
CA GLU A 477 -36.93 -0.71 19.70
C GLU A 477 -37.60 0.37 20.57
N LYS A 478 -37.96 1.52 19.97
CA LYS A 478 -38.92 2.50 20.50
C LYS A 478 -39.92 2.86 19.41
#